data_AF-A0A1M4U706-F1
#
_entry.id   AF-A0A1M4U706-F1
#
_cell.length_a   1.000
_cell.length_b   1.000
_cell.length_c   1.000
_cell.angle_alpha   90.00
_cell.angle_beta   90.00
_cell.angle_gamma   90.00
#
_symmetry.space_group_name_H-M   'P 1'
#
loop_
_entity.id
_entity.type
_entity.pdbx_description
1 polymer ?
#
loop_
_entity_poly.entity_id
_entity_poly.type
_entity_poly.pdbx_seq_one_letter_code
_entity_poly.pdbx_strand_id
1 'polypeptide(L)'
;MDRYIVKRDGKSYIENGELIKKTDIGYCGEAVDRLAKFEDMYELLVKNQDKISKELERLRYEGKTKSLEFKELMTRKLIESNMVVYFKINGIE
;
A
#
# COMPACT_ATOMS: atom_id res chain seq x y z
N MET A 1 8.76 -8.12 -13.40
CA MET A 1 7.75 -7.06 -13.33
C MET A 1 8.21 -5.96 -14.26
N ASP A 2 7.39 -5.61 -15.24
CA ASP A 2 7.76 -4.58 -16.20
C ASP A 2 7.70 -3.20 -15.55
N ARG A 3 8.76 -2.41 -15.77
CA ARG A 3 8.89 -1.06 -15.20
C ARG A 3 8.48 -0.04 -16.25
N TYR A 4 7.46 0.77 -15.94
CA TYR A 4 7.05 1.89 -16.80
C TYR A 4 7.92 3.13 -16.60
N ILE A 5 8.62 3.22 -15.47
CA ILE A 5 9.48 4.33 -15.11
C ILE A 5 10.95 3.99 -15.39
N VAL A 6 11.60 4.86 -16.16
CA VAL A 6 13.05 4.87 -16.39
C VAL A 6 13.67 6.03 -15.60
N LYS A 7 14.84 5.80 -14.98
CA LYS A 7 15.58 6.84 -14.27
C LYS A 7 16.77 7.31 -15.10
N ARG A 8 16.87 8.61 -15.36
CA ARG A 8 18.00 9.26 -16.05
C ARG A 8 18.33 10.58 -15.35
N ASP A 9 19.61 10.86 -15.11
CA ASP A 9 20.06 12.13 -14.51
C ASP A 9 19.32 12.51 -13.21
N GLY A 10 19.04 11.52 -12.36
CA GLY A 10 18.33 11.73 -11.09
C GLY A 10 16.82 11.98 -11.20
N LYS A 11 16.25 11.97 -12.41
CA LYS A 11 14.83 12.17 -12.67
C LYS A 11 14.16 10.88 -13.16
N SER A 12 12.84 10.80 -12.96
CA SER A 12 11.99 9.67 -13.36
C SER A 12 11.18 10.06 -14.60
N TYR A 13 11.12 9.15 -15.59
CA TYR A 13 10.47 9.38 -16.88
C TYR A 13 9.61 8.18 -17.28
N ILE A 14 8.56 8.46 -18.06
CA ILE A 14 7.87 7.48 -18.89
C ILE A 14 8.32 7.74 -20.32
N GLU A 15 8.99 6.78 -20.95
CA GLU A 15 9.49 6.93 -22.33
C GLU A 15 8.40 6.65 -23.37
N ASN A 16 7.42 5.81 -23.03
CA ASN A 16 6.27 5.54 -23.89
C ASN A 16 5.11 6.49 -23.55
N GLY A 17 4.92 7.53 -24.35
CA GLY A 17 3.85 8.51 -24.20
C GLY A 17 2.42 7.94 -24.28
N GLU A 18 2.22 6.72 -24.76
CA GLU A 18 0.90 6.08 -24.73
C GLU A 18 0.48 5.63 -23.32
N LEU A 19 1.44 5.46 -22.40
CA LEU A 19 1.18 5.04 -21.01
C LEU A 19 0.66 6.17 -20.13
N ILE A 20 0.85 7.43 -20.55
CA ILE A 20 0.32 8.61 -19.87
C ILE A 20 -0.12 9.67 -20.88
N LYS A 21 -1.41 9.95 -20.93
CA LYS A 21 -2.04 10.88 -21.87
C LYS A 21 -2.63 12.05 -21.12
N LYS A 22 -2.37 13.26 -21.60
CA LYS A 22 -3.03 14.46 -21.09
C LYS A 22 -4.48 14.51 -21.60
N THR A 23 -5.40 14.89 -20.74
CA THR A 23 -6.82 15.10 -21.04
C THR A 23 -7.24 16.49 -20.54
N ASP A 24 -8.49 16.88 -20.77
CA ASP A 24 -9.03 18.17 -20.32
C ASP A 24 -9.10 18.30 -18.79
N ILE A 25 -9.13 17.16 -18.07
CA ILE A 25 -9.28 17.11 -16.61
C ILE A 25 -8.02 16.61 -15.89
N GLY A 26 -6.94 16.30 -16.61
CA GLY A 26 -5.70 15.82 -16.00
C GLY A 26 -4.90 14.87 -16.89
N TYR A 27 -4.47 13.75 -16.31
CA TYR A 27 -3.72 12.70 -17.00
C TYR A 27 -4.42 11.35 -16.82
N CYS A 28 -4.42 10.53 -17.85
CA CYS A 28 -4.94 9.15 -17.83
C CYS A 28 -3.94 8.19 -18.48
N GLY A 29 -4.27 6.90 -18.47
CA GLY A 29 -3.47 5.86 -19.08
C GLY A 29 -2.94 4.86 -18.06
N GLU A 30 -2.35 3.78 -18.56
CA GLU A 30 -2.03 2.61 -17.74
C GLU A 30 -1.06 2.92 -16.59
N ALA A 31 -0.12 3.86 -16.79
CA ALA A 31 0.78 4.27 -15.72
C ALA A 31 0.04 4.99 -14.58
N VAL A 32 -0.97 5.81 -14.93
CA VAL A 32 -1.81 6.51 -13.96
C VAL A 32 -2.70 5.52 -13.21
N ASP A 33 -3.36 4.60 -13.93
CA ASP A 33 -4.23 3.58 -13.32
C ASP A 33 -3.45 2.66 -12.37
N ARG A 34 -2.21 2.31 -12.73
CA ARG A 34 -1.32 1.51 -11.87
C ARG A 34 -0.90 2.28 -10.62
N LEU A 35 -0.66 3.58 -10.72
CA LEU A 35 -0.37 4.42 -9.57
C LEU A 35 -1.58 4.52 -8.64
N ALA A 36 -2.78 4.76 -9.18
CA ALA A 36 -4.01 4.81 -8.39
C ALA A 36 -4.25 3.50 -7.60
N LYS A 37 -4.07 2.33 -8.23
CA LYS A 37 -4.17 1.03 -7.54
C LYS A 37 -3.14 0.89 -6.40
N PHE A 38 -1.96 1.47 -6.55
CA PHE A 38 -0.94 1.46 -5.52
C PHE A 38 -1.31 2.37 -4.34
N GLU A 39 -1.86 3.55 -4.62
CA GLU A 39 -2.40 4.48 -3.61
C GLU A 39 -3.57 3.83 -2.83
N ASP A 40 -4.53 3.23 -3.54
CA ASP A 40 -5.65 2.49 -2.94
C ASP A 40 -5.18 1.36 -2.02
N MET A 41 -4.15 0.61 -2.45
CA MET A 41 -3.56 -0.46 -1.65
C MET A 41 -2.88 0.09 -0.39
N TYR A 42 -2.15 1.21 -0.51
CA TYR A 42 -1.52 1.84 0.65
C TYR A 42 -2.56 2.35 1.65
N GLU A 43 -3.62 3.01 1.19
CA GLU A 43 -4.73 3.42 2.04
C GLU A 43 -5.39 2.23 2.74
N LEU A 44 -5.59 1.13 2.02
CA LEU A 44 -6.17 -0.10 2.57
C LEU A 44 -5.29 -0.69 3.67
N LEU A 45 -3.96 -0.72 3.48
CA LEU A 45 -3.01 -1.18 4.50
C LEU A 45 -3.12 -0.34 5.78
N VAL A 46 -3.15 0.99 5.64
CA VAL A 46 -3.27 1.90 6.80
C VAL A 46 -4.62 1.71 7.51
N LYS A 47 -5.73 1.61 6.76
CA LYS A 47 -7.07 1.37 7.33
C LYS A 47 -7.17 0.00 8.01
N ASN A 48 -6.52 -1.03 7.48
CA ASN A 48 -6.54 -2.37 8.06
C ASN A 48 -5.80 -2.46 9.39
N GLN A 49 -4.72 -1.69 9.59
CA GLN A 49 -4.01 -1.67 10.86
C GLN A 49 -4.91 -1.24 12.03
N ASP A 50 -5.78 -0.24 11.83
CA ASP A 50 -6.76 0.21 12.83
C ASP A 50 -7.79 -0.89 13.12
N LYS A 51 -8.37 -1.47 12.07
CA LYS A 51 -9.34 -2.58 12.19
C LYS A 51 -8.78 -3.78 12.93
N ILE A 52 -7.57 -4.22 12.57
CA ILE A 52 -6.90 -5.36 13.23
C ILE A 52 -6.59 -5.03 14.69
N SER A 53 -6.20 -3.79 14.99
CA SER A 53 -5.92 -3.38 16.37
C SER A 53 -7.16 -3.45 17.25
N LYS A 54 -8.30 -2.97 16.76
CA LYS A 54 -9.60 -3.07 17.46
C LYS A 54 -10.02 -4.52 17.68
N GLU A 55 -9.82 -5.37 16.69
CA GLU A 55 -10.18 -6.78 16.78
C GLU A 55 -9.29 -7.56 17.77
N LEU A 56 -7.99 -7.27 17.77
CA LEU A 56 -7.06 -7.81 18.77
C LEU A 56 -7.41 -7.35 20.19
N GLU A 57 -7.88 -6.11 20.36
CA GLU A 57 -8.38 -5.64 21.66
C GLU A 57 -9.63 -6.37 22.09
N ARG A 58 -10.62 -6.56 21.18
CA ARG A 58 -11.81 -7.38 21.45
C ARG A 58 -11.44 -8.77 21.94
N LEU A 59 -10.55 -9.46 21.22
CA LEU A 59 -10.09 -10.81 21.60
C LEU A 59 -9.30 -10.82 22.93
N ARG A 60 -8.57 -9.74 23.27
CA ARG A 60 -7.94 -9.59 24.59
C ARG A 60 -8.98 -9.51 25.71
N TYR A 61 -10.01 -8.69 25.54
CA TYR A 61 -11.10 -8.58 26.51
C TYR A 61 -11.87 -9.90 26.70
N GLU A 62 -12.01 -10.68 25.63
CA GLU A 62 -12.62 -12.02 25.68
C GLU A 62 -11.67 -13.11 26.23
N GLY A 63 -10.43 -12.78 26.59
CA GLY A 63 -9.44 -13.75 27.07
C GLY A 63 -8.90 -14.71 26.01
N LYS A 64 -9.15 -14.45 24.71
CA LYS A 64 -8.83 -15.32 23.57
C LYS A 64 -7.43 -15.08 22.99
N THR A 65 -6.46 -14.69 23.81
CA THR A 65 -5.11 -14.31 23.33
C THR A 65 -4.25 -15.48 22.83
N LYS A 66 -4.67 -16.72 23.09
CA LYS A 66 -3.98 -17.94 22.62
C LYS A 66 -4.64 -18.58 21.39
N SER A 67 -5.75 -18.02 20.90
CA SER A 67 -6.48 -18.58 19.75
C SER A 67 -5.64 -18.48 18.47
N LEU A 68 -5.97 -19.32 17.48
CA LEU A 68 -5.37 -19.25 16.15
C LEU A 68 -5.65 -17.88 15.51
N GLU A 69 -6.90 -17.45 15.56
CA GLU A 69 -7.35 -16.14 15.06
C GLU A 69 -6.52 -14.98 15.63
N PHE A 70 -6.26 -14.96 16.94
CA PHE A 70 -5.44 -13.92 17.56
C PHE A 70 -4.00 -13.92 17.01
N LYS A 71 -3.40 -15.10 16.84
CA LYS A 71 -2.04 -15.24 16.29
C LYS A 71 -1.96 -14.82 14.83
N GLU A 72 -2.96 -15.18 14.02
CA GLU A 72 -3.05 -14.76 12.62
C GLU A 72 -3.20 -13.25 12.51
N LEU A 73 -4.07 -12.63 13.31
CA LEU A 73 -4.26 -11.19 13.34
C LEU A 73 -2.99 -10.45 13.78
N MET A 74 -2.29 -10.93 14.81
CA MET A 74 -1.00 -10.37 15.24
C MET A 74 0.05 -10.46 14.13
N THR A 75 0.13 -11.61 13.44
CA THR A 75 1.06 -11.83 12.34
C THR A 75 0.76 -10.90 11.18
N ARG A 76 -0.52 -10.78 10.79
CA ARG A 76 -0.96 -9.86 9.74
C ARG A 76 -0.63 -8.41 10.09
N LYS A 77 -0.92 -7.97 11.33
CA LYS A 77 -0.57 -6.61 11.79
C LYS A 77 0.93 -6.34 11.67
N LEU A 78 1.78 -7.30 12.04
CA LEU A 78 3.24 -7.15 11.94
C LEU A 78 3.69 -7.01 10.48
N ILE A 79 3.17 -7.86 9.58
CA ILE A 79 3.50 -7.81 8.16
C ILE A 79 3.07 -6.47 7.55
N GLU A 80 1.84 -6.02 7.79
CA GLU A 80 1.32 -4.75 7.28
C GLU A 80 2.11 -3.55 7.85
N SER A 81 2.51 -3.61 9.13
CA SER A 81 3.35 -2.57 9.75
C SER A 81 4.71 -2.48 9.07
N ASN A 82 5.34 -3.63 8.78
CA ASN A 82 6.61 -3.68 8.06
C ASN A 82 6.47 -3.12 6.64
N MET A 83 5.38 -3.43 5.93
CA MET A 83 5.11 -2.86 4.61
C MET A 83 5.04 -1.33 4.64
N VAL A 84 4.29 -0.77 5.60
CA VAL A 84 4.21 0.70 5.78
C VAL A 84 5.58 1.31 6.09
N VAL A 85 6.41 0.65 6.91
CA VAL A 85 7.77 1.10 7.17
C VAL A 85 8.60 1.12 5.88
N TYR A 86 8.53 0.08 5.05
CA TYR A 86 9.24 0.06 3.77
C TYR A 86 8.78 1.17 2.83
N PHE A 87 7.48 1.49 2.78
CA PHE A 87 6.99 2.62 1.99
C PHE A 87 7.55 3.95 2.48
N LYS A 88 7.53 4.20 3.79
CA LYS A 88 8.09 5.43 4.38
C LYS A 88 9.57 5.62 4.11
N ILE A 89 10.37 4.55 4.22
CA ILE A 89 11.82 4.59 3.91
C ILE A 89 12.07 4.97 2.44
N ASN A 90 11.12 4.69 1.56
CA ASN A 90 11.18 5.05 0.14
C ASN A 90 10.47 6.38 -0.18
N GLY A 91 10.08 7.15 0.83
CA GLY A 91 9.44 8.47 0.67
C GLY A 91 7.98 8.42 0.23
N ILE A 92 7.28 7.31 0.51
CA ILE A 92 5.85 7.14 0.25
C ILE A 92 5.15 7.21 1.62
N GLU A 93 4.36 8.26 1.86
CA GLU A 93 3.72 8.59 3.15
C GLU A 93 2.20 8.57 3.11
#